data_AF-A0A2I4SCT5-F1
#
_entry.id   AF-A0A2I4SCT5-F1
#
_cell.length_a   1.000
_cell.length_b   1.000
_cell.length_c   1.000
_cell.angle_alpha   90.00
_cell.angle_beta   90.00
_cell.angle_gamma   90.00
#
_symmetry.space_group_name_H-M   'P 1'
#
loop_
_entity.id
_entity.type
_entity.pdbx_description
1 polymer ?
#
loop_
_entity_poly.entity_id
_entity_poly.type
_entity_poly.pdbx_seq_one_letter_code
_entity_poly.pdbx_strand_id
1 'polypeptide(L)'
;MSWENFYRFSVIKLAFPGHPTNQARIYANGRNQVAIRVLVRALDKEGNPLKLTYEDLREKCSLIDYQTEEEISYKSGETSESANISSQNWTYGTVKNDYCQNFPIVPYSLNTNDSDDKVSYIDYYLRSGERTGKHIGLCININGENYKLSESGKFKGGVYVETIAPKKYTKDNITFRRESKKIGTTNWVGGAQGYNVEWKTYYLTIKDQSFRIKNKIGDINHVFYRYGWDWKFGFFLDFSGDKRTGQHLVPIDFSLRTDKVFFSGKYHVQHNVFFYEDAMCFFVVTGVFTVPIGQWTYGNEKCNNEWKCFVTFYDQYGNEGKFTIRCDDGWEFL
;
A
#
# COMPACT_ATOMS: atom_id res chain seq x y z
N MET A 1 12.68 14.16 -31.35
CA MET A 1 11.89 14.23 -32.60
C MET A 1 12.14 12.97 -33.43
N SER A 2 11.80 11.78 -32.91
CA SER A 2 12.01 10.53 -33.67
C SER A 2 10.87 10.21 -34.63
N TRP A 3 9.69 10.85 -34.45
CA TRP A 3 8.48 10.59 -35.22
C TRP A 3 8.38 11.33 -36.56
N GLU A 4 9.28 12.28 -36.85
CA GLU A 4 9.20 13.09 -38.09
C GLU A 4 9.36 12.25 -39.36
N ASN A 5 10.20 11.21 -39.28
CA ASN A 5 10.44 10.28 -40.38
C ASN A 5 9.50 9.05 -40.34
N PHE A 6 8.46 9.08 -39.51
CA PHE A 6 7.53 7.97 -39.38
C PHE A 6 6.86 7.63 -40.72
N TYR A 7 6.93 6.36 -41.12
CA TYR A 7 6.23 5.83 -42.27
C TYR A 7 5.16 4.81 -41.87
N ARG A 8 5.53 3.80 -41.07
CA ARG A 8 4.58 2.77 -40.62
C ARG A 8 5.03 2.05 -39.36
N PHE A 9 4.09 1.44 -38.65
CA PHE A 9 4.40 0.44 -37.65
C PHE A 9 4.66 -0.93 -38.31
N SER A 10 5.68 -1.63 -37.84
CA SER A 10 5.90 -3.05 -38.10
C SER A 10 5.55 -3.91 -36.88
N VAL A 11 5.62 -3.34 -35.68
CA VAL A 11 5.15 -3.94 -34.43
C VAL A 11 4.35 -2.92 -33.65
N ILE A 12 3.15 -3.31 -33.22
CA ILE A 12 2.33 -2.63 -32.22
C ILE A 12 1.61 -3.72 -31.43
N LYS A 13 1.89 -3.83 -30.14
CA LYS A 13 1.40 -4.92 -29.30
C LYS A 13 1.26 -4.46 -27.86
N LEU A 14 0.24 -4.99 -27.19
CA LEU A 14 0.13 -4.96 -25.74
C LEU A 14 0.47 -6.34 -25.18
N ALA A 15 1.17 -6.36 -24.05
CA ALA A 15 1.47 -7.59 -23.33
C ALA A 15 1.55 -7.32 -21.83
N PHE A 16 1.39 -8.35 -21.01
CA PHE A 16 1.79 -8.30 -19.60
C PHE A 16 3.25 -8.76 -19.50
N PRO A 17 4.19 -7.95 -18.96
CA PRO A 17 5.59 -8.34 -18.82
C PRO A 17 5.75 -9.69 -18.11
N GLY A 18 6.52 -10.61 -18.71
CA GLY A 18 6.79 -11.92 -18.12
C GLY A 18 5.57 -12.85 -18.06
N HIS A 19 4.48 -12.53 -18.77
CA HIS A 19 3.26 -13.31 -18.78
C HIS A 19 2.92 -13.80 -20.20
N PRO A 20 2.51 -15.07 -20.36
CA PRO A 20 2.27 -15.65 -21.69
C PRO A 20 0.90 -15.33 -22.27
N THR A 21 -0.07 -15.05 -21.41
CA THR A 21 -1.45 -14.77 -21.82
C THR A 21 -1.66 -13.28 -21.96
N ASN A 22 -2.60 -12.90 -22.82
CA ASN A 22 -3.16 -11.55 -22.87
C ASN A 22 -4.25 -11.37 -21.81
N GLN A 23 -4.16 -12.09 -20.68
CA GLN A 23 -5.13 -12.02 -19.58
C GLN A 23 -4.42 -11.86 -18.24
N ALA A 24 -4.90 -10.91 -17.44
CA ALA A 24 -4.47 -10.72 -16.06
C ALA A 24 -5.68 -10.50 -15.15
N ARG A 25 -5.45 -10.62 -13.85
CA ARG A 25 -6.44 -10.39 -12.80
C ARG A 25 -5.92 -9.36 -11.82
N ILE A 26 -6.80 -8.48 -11.36
CA ILE A 26 -6.55 -7.56 -10.25
C ILE A 26 -7.74 -7.56 -9.28
N TYR A 27 -7.50 -7.22 -8.02
CA TYR A 27 -8.58 -6.86 -7.11
C TYR A 27 -9.17 -5.49 -7.49
N ALA A 28 -10.50 -5.40 -7.50
CA ALA A 28 -11.25 -4.16 -7.71
C ALA A 28 -11.21 -3.24 -6.47
N ASN A 29 -10.02 -3.01 -5.91
CA ASN A 29 -9.80 -2.21 -4.70
C ASN A 29 -9.18 -0.84 -5.02
N GLY A 30 -8.99 -0.53 -6.31
CA GLY A 30 -8.33 0.68 -6.81
C GLY A 30 -6.82 0.75 -6.57
N ARG A 31 -6.25 -0.13 -5.74
CA ARG A 31 -4.83 -0.14 -5.36
C ARG A 31 -4.03 -1.17 -6.15
N ASN A 32 -4.58 -2.36 -6.34
CA ASN A 32 -3.92 -3.46 -7.05
C ASN A 32 -3.66 -3.06 -8.50
N GLN A 33 -2.38 -3.06 -8.89
CA GLN A 33 -1.95 -2.73 -10.24
C GLN A 33 -1.52 -3.97 -11.02
N VAL A 34 -1.72 -3.90 -12.32
CA VAL A 34 -1.08 -4.78 -13.31
C VAL A 34 -0.26 -3.93 -14.28
N ALA A 35 0.95 -4.38 -14.59
CA ALA A 35 1.81 -3.75 -15.60
C ALA A 35 1.39 -4.20 -17.00
N ILE A 36 1.10 -3.25 -17.89
CA ILE A 36 0.85 -3.44 -19.32
C ILE A 36 2.02 -2.84 -20.08
N ARG A 37 2.72 -3.65 -20.86
CA ARG A 37 3.79 -3.23 -21.74
C ARG A 37 3.25 -2.92 -23.13
N VAL A 38 3.51 -1.71 -23.57
CA VAL A 38 3.35 -1.28 -24.95
C VAL A 38 4.65 -1.58 -25.68
N LEU A 39 4.59 -2.41 -26.72
CA LEU A 39 5.71 -2.78 -27.58
C LEU A 39 5.51 -2.15 -28.94
N VAL A 40 6.46 -1.33 -29.39
CA VAL A 40 6.36 -0.57 -30.63
C VAL A 40 7.66 -0.67 -31.43
N ARG A 41 7.50 -0.97 -32.71
CA ARG A 41 8.55 -0.79 -33.72
C ARG A 41 7.98 0.00 -34.89
N ALA A 42 8.41 1.25 -34.99
CA ALA A 42 8.11 2.12 -36.11
C ALA A 42 9.27 2.11 -37.10
N LEU A 43 8.97 2.23 -38.40
CA LEU A 43 9.94 2.27 -39.49
C LEU A 43 9.86 3.61 -40.22
N ASP A 44 10.99 4.06 -40.75
CA ASP A 44 11.06 5.14 -41.74
C ASP A 44 10.68 4.64 -43.16
N LYS A 45 10.77 5.54 -44.15
CA LYS A 45 10.43 5.22 -45.56
C LYS A 45 11.45 4.27 -46.19
N GLU A 46 12.68 4.29 -45.70
CA GLU A 46 13.79 3.44 -46.10
C GLU A 46 13.71 2.04 -45.46
N GLY A 47 12.80 1.85 -44.50
CA GLY A 47 12.56 0.59 -43.79
C GLY A 47 13.40 0.39 -42.53
N ASN A 48 14.16 1.41 -42.09
CA ASN A 48 14.95 1.34 -40.87
C ASN A 48 14.10 1.57 -39.62
N PRO A 49 14.37 0.86 -38.50
CA PRO A 49 13.72 1.12 -37.23
C PRO A 49 14.03 2.53 -36.70
N LEU A 50 12.99 3.24 -36.30
CA LEU A 50 13.11 4.49 -35.55
C LEU A 50 13.59 4.21 -34.13
N LYS A 51 14.52 5.04 -33.63
CA LYS A 51 14.97 5.01 -32.24
C LYS A 51 14.01 5.83 -31.37
N LEU A 52 12.99 5.17 -30.83
CA LEU A 52 12.00 5.81 -29.97
C LEU A 52 12.48 5.84 -28.52
N THR A 53 12.39 7.00 -27.88
CA THR A 53 12.68 7.16 -26.45
C THR A 53 11.46 6.84 -25.60
N TYR A 54 11.65 6.73 -24.27
CA TYR A 54 10.54 6.62 -23.33
C TYR A 54 9.57 7.80 -23.44
N GLU A 55 10.06 9.04 -23.57
CA GLU A 55 9.19 10.22 -23.71
C GLU A 55 8.45 10.24 -25.05
N ASP A 56 9.11 9.82 -26.15
CA ASP A 56 8.44 9.67 -27.45
C ASP A 56 7.23 8.73 -27.38
N LEU A 57 7.30 7.66 -26.58
CA LEU A 57 6.19 6.74 -26.37
C LEU A 57 5.16 7.32 -25.39
N ARG A 58 5.62 7.86 -24.26
CA ARG A 58 4.75 8.41 -23.20
C ARG A 58 3.85 9.54 -23.70
N GLU A 59 4.35 10.41 -24.57
CA GLU A 59 3.59 11.55 -25.09
C GLU A 59 2.58 11.15 -26.17
N LYS A 60 2.80 10.02 -26.86
CA LYS A 60 2.01 9.63 -28.03
C LYS A 60 1.07 8.46 -27.78
N CYS A 61 1.36 7.64 -26.77
CA CYS A 61 0.59 6.44 -26.45
C CYS A 61 -0.45 6.73 -25.37
N SER A 62 -1.67 6.23 -25.58
CA SER A 62 -2.70 6.16 -24.54
C SER A 62 -3.40 4.80 -24.54
N LEU A 63 -3.75 4.32 -23.35
CA LEU A 63 -4.60 3.13 -23.22
C LEU A 63 -6.05 3.51 -23.48
N ILE A 64 -6.75 2.70 -24.26
CA ILE A 64 -8.15 2.89 -24.64
C ILE A 64 -8.97 1.65 -24.27
N ASP A 65 -10.29 1.81 -24.14
CA ASP A 65 -11.19 0.67 -24.19
C ASP A 65 -11.12 0.05 -25.59
N TYR A 66 -10.89 -1.27 -25.66
CA TYR A 66 -10.67 -1.95 -26.93
C TYR A 66 -11.89 -1.88 -27.85
N GLN A 67 -13.10 -1.82 -27.30
CA GLN A 67 -14.35 -1.88 -28.05
C GLN A 67 -14.86 -0.49 -28.41
N THR A 68 -14.91 0.42 -27.42
CA THR A 68 -15.46 1.77 -27.62
C THR A 68 -14.43 2.77 -28.12
N GLU A 69 -13.14 2.44 -28.02
CA GLU A 69 -12.00 3.32 -28.33
C GLU A 69 -11.92 4.58 -27.45
N GLU A 70 -12.72 4.66 -26.39
CA GLU A 70 -12.64 5.74 -25.40
C GLU A 70 -11.34 5.62 -24.61
N GLU A 71 -10.71 6.76 -24.35
CA GLU A 71 -9.47 6.80 -23.58
C GLU A 71 -9.71 6.44 -22.11
N ILE A 72 -8.87 5.54 -21.58
CA ILE A 72 -8.86 5.23 -20.15
C ILE A 72 -8.23 6.41 -19.41
N SER A 73 -8.76 6.77 -18.25
CA SER A 73 -8.26 7.94 -17.51
C SER A 73 -6.79 7.79 -17.09
N TYR A 74 -5.91 8.63 -17.63
CA TYR A 74 -4.51 8.72 -17.22
C TYR A 74 -4.34 9.51 -15.91
N LYS A 75 -3.51 9.00 -14.99
CA LYS A 75 -3.15 9.64 -13.72
C LYS A 75 -1.63 9.66 -13.55
N SER A 76 -1.03 10.84 -13.73
CA SER A 76 0.42 11.03 -13.53
C SER A 76 0.78 11.16 -12.05
N GLY A 77 1.90 10.56 -11.65
CA GLY A 77 2.60 10.92 -10.41
C GLY A 77 1.96 10.49 -9.09
N GLU A 78 0.86 9.73 -9.10
CA GLU A 78 0.26 9.20 -7.87
C GLU A 78 1.05 8.00 -7.35
N THR A 79 1.88 8.21 -6.33
CA THR A 79 2.47 7.13 -5.52
C THR A 79 1.42 6.50 -4.60
N SER A 80 1.72 5.35 -4.01
CA SER A 80 0.82 4.60 -3.10
C SER A 80 0.28 5.43 -1.92
N GLU A 81 0.90 6.58 -1.61
CA GLU A 81 0.59 7.38 -0.43
C GLU A 81 -0.34 8.58 -0.65
N SER A 82 -0.42 9.11 -1.88
CA SER A 82 -1.14 10.36 -2.19
C SER A 82 -2.45 10.17 -2.96
N ALA A 83 -2.69 8.97 -3.47
CA ALA A 83 -3.92 8.71 -4.16
C ALA A 83 -5.07 8.61 -3.13
N ASN A 84 -6.03 9.53 -3.22
CA ASN A 84 -7.39 9.26 -2.77
C ASN A 84 -7.95 8.17 -3.71
N ILE A 85 -7.58 6.91 -3.44
CA ILE A 85 -7.91 5.72 -4.24
C ILE A 85 -9.36 5.32 -3.95
N SER A 86 -10.28 6.21 -4.30
CA SER A 86 -11.70 5.93 -4.45
C SER A 86 -12.11 6.01 -5.91
N SER A 87 -11.17 5.93 -6.86
CA SER A 87 -11.52 5.85 -8.27
C SER A 87 -12.19 4.49 -8.48
N GLN A 88 -13.53 4.51 -8.45
CA GLN A 88 -14.29 3.37 -8.94
C GLN A 88 -13.88 3.07 -10.39
N ASN A 89 -13.44 4.08 -11.15
CA ASN A 89 -13.11 3.94 -12.55
C ASN A 89 -11.74 3.32 -12.84
N TRP A 90 -11.60 2.77 -14.04
CA TRP A 90 -10.31 2.34 -14.61
C TRP A 90 -9.36 3.52 -14.79
N THR A 91 -8.14 3.38 -14.27
CA THR A 91 -7.07 4.37 -14.42
C THR A 91 -5.73 3.71 -14.68
N TYR A 92 -4.84 4.41 -15.38
CA TYR A 92 -3.45 3.98 -15.54
C TYR A 92 -2.45 5.12 -15.36
N GLY A 93 -1.20 4.77 -15.09
CA GLY A 93 -0.10 5.71 -14.99
C GLY A 93 1.23 5.05 -15.31
N THR A 94 2.33 5.79 -15.25
CA THR A 94 3.69 5.28 -15.50
C THR A 94 4.45 4.89 -14.24
N VAL A 95 3.84 5.07 -13.06
CA VAL A 95 4.46 4.80 -11.76
C VAL A 95 3.91 3.50 -11.17
N LYS A 96 4.82 2.56 -10.89
CA LYS A 96 4.54 1.33 -10.17
C LYS A 96 4.30 1.63 -8.70
N ASN A 97 3.22 1.10 -8.13
CA ASN A 97 2.97 1.14 -6.70
C ASN A 97 3.36 -0.17 -6.01
N ASP A 98 3.20 -0.18 -4.68
CA ASP A 98 3.50 -1.32 -3.84
C ASP A 98 2.62 -2.55 -4.07
N TYR A 99 1.44 -2.38 -4.65
CA TYR A 99 0.43 -3.41 -4.84
C TYR A 99 0.39 -3.88 -6.30
N CYS A 100 1.46 -3.63 -7.05
CA CYS A 100 1.64 -4.12 -8.40
C CYS A 100 2.17 -5.56 -8.40
N GLN A 101 1.25 -6.51 -8.20
CA GLN A 101 1.49 -7.94 -8.34
C GLN A 101 0.29 -8.57 -9.04
N ASN A 102 0.59 -9.41 -10.02
CA ASN A 102 -0.43 -10.24 -10.66
C ASN A 102 -0.70 -11.45 -9.76
N PHE A 103 -1.91 -12.01 -9.84
CA PHE A 103 -2.13 -13.35 -9.32
C PHE A 103 -1.17 -14.31 -10.03
N PRO A 104 -0.61 -15.30 -9.32
CA PRO A 104 0.17 -16.35 -9.97
C PRO A 104 -0.76 -17.08 -10.95
N ILE A 105 -0.54 -16.85 -12.25
CA ILE A 105 -1.07 -17.70 -13.31
C ILE A 105 0.10 -18.59 -13.75
N VAL A 106 -0.24 -19.84 -14.03
CA VAL A 106 0.64 -20.98 -14.29
C VAL A 106 1.86 -20.61 -15.16
N PRO A 107 3.07 -21.10 -14.83
CA PRO A 107 4.28 -20.77 -15.59
C PRO A 107 4.16 -21.20 -17.05
N TYR A 108 4.61 -20.33 -17.96
CA TYR A 108 4.96 -20.70 -19.32
C TYR A 108 6.39 -20.26 -19.61
N SER A 109 7.09 -21.10 -20.36
CA SER A 109 8.41 -20.82 -20.91
C SER A 109 8.31 -19.79 -22.04
N LEU A 110 8.88 -18.60 -21.82
CA LEU A 110 9.01 -17.55 -22.84
C LEU A 110 9.52 -18.12 -24.18
N ASN A 111 8.79 -17.87 -25.27
CA ASN A 111 9.41 -17.82 -26.59
C ASN A 111 10.15 -16.47 -26.67
N THR A 112 11.48 -16.54 -26.65
CA THR A 112 12.45 -15.44 -26.54
C THR A 112 12.55 -14.52 -27.77
N ASN A 113 11.53 -14.45 -28.62
CA ASN A 113 11.64 -13.71 -29.89
C ASN A 113 11.33 -12.19 -29.78
N ASP A 114 10.93 -11.69 -28.61
CA ASP A 114 10.70 -10.25 -28.37
C ASP A 114 11.97 -9.51 -27.89
N SER A 115 13.15 -10.17 -27.83
CA SER A 115 14.44 -9.57 -27.41
C SER A 115 15.23 -8.91 -28.54
N ASP A 116 14.57 -8.49 -29.62
CA ASP A 116 15.24 -7.76 -30.70
C ASP A 116 15.40 -6.29 -30.27
N ASP A 117 16.65 -5.82 -30.19
CA ASP A 117 17.08 -4.46 -29.76
C ASP A 117 16.39 -3.29 -30.49
N LYS A 118 15.58 -3.61 -31.50
CA LYS A 118 14.82 -2.71 -32.36
C LYS A 118 13.36 -2.52 -31.92
N VAL A 119 12.87 -3.16 -30.85
CA VAL A 119 11.54 -2.86 -30.27
C VAL A 119 11.69 -1.91 -29.09
N SER A 120 11.02 -0.76 -29.15
CA SER A 120 10.92 0.18 -28.03
C SER A 120 9.70 -0.15 -27.18
N TYR A 121 9.77 0.12 -25.88
CA TYR A 121 8.66 -0.17 -24.98
C TYR A 121 8.44 0.89 -23.89
N ILE A 122 7.21 0.94 -23.39
CA ILE A 122 6.81 1.66 -22.18
C ILE A 122 5.88 0.77 -21.35
N ASP A 123 6.05 0.80 -20.02
CA ASP A 123 5.19 0.09 -19.09
C ASP A 123 4.18 1.07 -18.47
N TYR A 124 2.90 0.75 -18.59
CA TYR A 124 1.80 1.41 -17.91
C TYR A 124 1.25 0.52 -16.80
N TYR A 125 0.88 1.11 -15.67
CA TYR A 125 0.35 0.41 -14.51
C TYR A 125 -1.14 0.71 -14.39
N LEU A 126 -1.97 -0.27 -14.77
CA LEU A 126 -3.43 -0.19 -14.78
C LEU A 126 -3.99 -0.67 -13.45
N ARG A 127 -5.02 0.02 -12.94
CA ARG A 127 -5.79 -0.33 -11.73
C ARG A 127 -7.26 0.06 -11.89
N SER A 128 -8.13 -0.53 -11.08
CA SER A 128 -9.56 -0.18 -11.07
C SER A 128 -10.24 -0.50 -9.74
N GLY A 129 -11.31 0.25 -9.42
CA GLY A 129 -12.28 -0.09 -8.38
C GLY A 129 -13.54 -0.77 -8.93
N GLU A 130 -13.70 -0.83 -10.26
CA GLU A 130 -14.85 -1.43 -10.94
C GLU A 130 -14.76 -2.97 -10.88
N ARG A 131 -15.92 -3.61 -10.69
CA ARG A 131 -16.04 -5.08 -10.60
C ARG A 131 -16.30 -5.76 -11.95
N THR A 132 -16.18 -5.00 -13.03
CA THR A 132 -16.34 -5.46 -14.41
C THR A 132 -14.97 -5.44 -15.07
N GLY A 133 -14.52 -6.59 -15.59
CA GLY A 133 -13.29 -6.69 -16.36
C GLY A 133 -13.35 -5.85 -17.63
N LYS A 134 -12.18 -5.50 -18.18
CA LYS A 134 -12.07 -4.60 -19.34
C LYS A 134 -11.06 -5.13 -20.36
N HIS A 135 -11.42 -5.04 -21.63
CA HIS A 135 -10.49 -5.21 -22.74
C HIS A 135 -9.79 -3.89 -23.02
N ILE A 136 -8.46 -3.93 -22.96
CA ILE A 136 -7.58 -2.77 -23.08
C ILE A 136 -6.94 -2.79 -24.46
N GLY A 137 -7.15 -1.70 -25.19
CA GLY A 137 -6.48 -1.39 -26.44
C GLY A 137 -5.41 -0.31 -26.25
N LEU A 138 -4.85 0.11 -27.38
CA LEU A 138 -3.82 1.15 -27.45
C LEU A 138 -4.15 2.12 -28.57
N CYS A 139 -3.97 3.41 -28.32
CA CYS A 139 -3.92 4.43 -29.35
C CYS A 139 -2.52 5.04 -29.39
N ILE A 140 -1.95 5.21 -30.57
CA ILE A 140 -0.73 6.00 -30.78
C ILE A 140 -1.07 7.15 -31.73
N ASN A 141 -0.98 8.38 -31.26
CA ASN A 141 -1.23 9.57 -32.09
C ASN A 141 0.07 10.09 -32.70
N ILE A 142 0.22 9.96 -34.02
CA ILE A 142 1.38 10.50 -34.75
C ILE A 142 0.88 11.55 -35.73
N ASN A 143 1.33 12.79 -35.58
CA ASN A 143 1.00 13.91 -36.47
C ASN A 143 -0.52 14.09 -36.70
N GLY A 144 -1.34 13.84 -35.67
CA GLY A 144 -2.80 13.95 -35.74
C GLY A 144 -3.52 12.69 -36.22
N GLU A 145 -2.79 11.68 -36.72
CA GLU A 145 -3.37 10.39 -37.11
C GLU A 145 -3.33 9.40 -35.94
N ASN A 146 -4.45 8.73 -35.69
CA ASN A 146 -4.59 7.74 -34.61
C ASN A 146 -4.38 6.32 -35.13
N TYR A 147 -3.30 5.70 -34.68
CA TYR A 147 -3.01 4.29 -34.93
C TYR A 147 -3.54 3.46 -33.76
N LYS A 148 -4.68 2.80 -33.99
CA LYS A 148 -5.41 2.09 -32.93
C LYS A 148 -5.27 0.58 -33.02
N LEU A 149 -5.03 0.00 -31.87
CA LEU A 149 -5.13 -1.42 -31.56
C LEU A 149 -6.43 -1.61 -30.77
N SER A 150 -7.50 -1.90 -31.52
CA SER A 150 -8.90 -1.89 -31.08
C SER A 150 -9.76 -2.81 -31.96
N GLU A 151 -11.01 -3.01 -31.59
CA GLU A 151 -11.96 -3.85 -32.33
C GLU A 151 -12.25 -3.31 -33.74
N SER A 152 -12.35 -1.99 -33.91
CA SER A 152 -12.54 -1.34 -35.22
C SER A 152 -11.23 -0.83 -35.84
N GLY A 153 -10.15 -0.74 -35.07
CA GLY A 153 -8.85 -0.19 -35.51
C GLY A 153 -8.10 -1.06 -36.51
N LYS A 154 -7.09 -0.46 -37.14
CA LYS A 154 -6.23 -1.11 -38.15
C LYS A 154 -5.44 -2.30 -37.58
N PHE A 155 -5.05 -2.22 -36.31
CA PHE A 155 -4.33 -3.28 -35.61
C PHE A 155 -5.27 -4.03 -34.68
N LYS A 156 -5.07 -5.33 -34.57
CA LYS A 156 -5.84 -6.20 -33.68
C LYS A 156 -4.95 -6.76 -32.58
N GLY A 157 -5.57 -7.05 -31.44
CA GLY A 157 -4.93 -7.74 -30.32
C GLY A 157 -4.67 -6.80 -29.14
N GLY A 158 -5.59 -6.79 -28.18
CA GLY A 158 -5.42 -6.12 -26.89
C GLY A 158 -5.08 -7.10 -25.76
N VAL A 159 -5.16 -6.59 -24.53
CA VAL A 159 -5.10 -7.42 -23.32
C VAL A 159 -6.42 -7.31 -22.55
N TYR A 160 -6.79 -8.36 -21.84
CA TYR A 160 -7.96 -8.38 -20.98
C TYR A 160 -7.53 -8.37 -19.52
N VAL A 161 -8.13 -7.50 -18.72
CA VAL A 161 -7.92 -7.46 -17.29
C VAL A 161 -9.26 -7.76 -16.61
N GLU A 162 -9.33 -8.93 -15.99
CA GLU A 162 -10.45 -9.31 -15.14
C GLU A 162 -10.28 -8.64 -13.77
N THR A 163 -11.40 -8.17 -13.19
CA THR A 163 -11.40 -7.69 -11.81
C THR A 163 -12.13 -8.68 -10.92
N ILE A 164 -11.55 -8.94 -9.75
CA ILE A 164 -12.19 -9.76 -8.71
C ILE A 164 -12.55 -8.91 -7.51
N ALA A 165 -13.56 -9.34 -6.75
CA ALA A 165 -14.00 -8.61 -5.58
C ALA A 165 -12.86 -8.45 -4.57
N PRO A 166 -12.65 -7.25 -3.98
CA PRO A 166 -11.65 -7.05 -2.94
C PRO A 166 -11.79 -8.08 -1.82
N LYS A 167 -10.66 -8.64 -1.36
CA LYS A 167 -10.68 -9.47 -0.17
C LYS A 167 -11.15 -8.61 1.00
N LYS A 168 -12.23 -9.03 1.63
CA LYS A 168 -12.63 -8.49 2.93
C LYS A 168 -11.98 -9.33 4.00
N TYR A 169 -11.17 -8.69 4.83
CA TYR A 169 -10.65 -9.32 6.02
C TYR A 169 -11.72 -9.27 7.12
N THR A 170 -11.79 -10.32 7.93
CA THR A 170 -12.57 -10.41 9.17
C THR A 170 -11.69 -11.02 10.26
N LYS A 171 -12.21 -11.13 11.50
CA LYS A 171 -11.53 -11.87 12.59
C LYS A 171 -11.15 -13.29 12.19
N ASP A 172 -11.89 -13.92 11.29
CA ASP A 172 -11.61 -15.28 10.86
C ASP A 172 -10.37 -15.37 9.96
N ASN A 173 -10.00 -14.27 9.27
CA ASN A 173 -8.87 -14.25 8.34
C ASN A 173 -7.53 -13.94 9.00
N ILE A 174 -7.53 -13.51 10.26
CA ILE A 174 -6.32 -13.09 10.96
C ILE A 174 -6.12 -13.92 12.23
N THR A 175 -4.86 -14.10 12.60
CA THR A 175 -4.51 -14.55 13.95
C THR A 175 -4.02 -13.34 14.73
N PHE A 176 -4.55 -13.22 15.94
CA PHE A 176 -4.17 -12.18 16.85
C PHE A 176 -3.53 -12.83 18.07
N ARG A 177 -2.25 -12.55 18.28
CA ARG A 177 -1.52 -13.01 19.47
C ARG A 177 -1.20 -11.80 20.33
N ARG A 178 -1.48 -11.91 21.61
CA ARG A 178 -1.10 -10.91 22.60
C ARG A 178 -0.10 -11.51 23.57
N GLU A 179 0.93 -10.75 23.87
CA GLU A 179 1.83 -11.01 25.00
C GLU A 179 1.74 -9.83 25.94
N SER A 180 1.67 -10.08 27.25
CA SER A 180 1.76 -9.01 28.23
C SER A 180 2.82 -9.27 29.28
N LYS A 181 3.49 -8.21 29.72
CA LYS A 181 4.47 -8.26 30.78
C LYS A 181 4.29 -7.06 31.71
N LYS A 182 4.17 -7.35 33.00
CA LYS A 182 4.31 -6.32 34.03
C LYS A 182 5.78 -5.94 34.15
N ILE A 183 6.06 -4.65 33.99
CA ILE A 183 7.40 -4.08 34.11
C ILE A 183 7.67 -3.65 35.55
N GLY A 184 6.62 -3.47 36.36
CA GLY A 184 6.71 -3.15 37.78
C GLY A 184 6.65 -1.64 38.03
N THR A 185 7.25 -1.20 39.13
CA THR A 185 7.40 0.21 39.47
C THR A 185 8.69 0.72 38.87
N THR A 186 8.66 1.85 38.18
CA THR A 186 9.89 2.51 37.75
C THR A 186 9.93 3.92 38.35
N ASN A 187 11.13 4.30 38.80
CA ASN A 187 11.35 5.56 39.48
C ASN A 187 11.61 6.66 38.45
N TRP A 188 10.77 7.69 38.43
CA TRP A 188 11.06 8.91 37.66
C TRP A 188 12.06 9.79 38.39
N VAL A 189 12.74 10.63 37.61
CA VAL A 189 13.44 11.82 38.10
C VAL A 189 12.39 12.89 38.42
N GLY A 190 12.31 13.36 39.68
CA GLY A 190 11.40 14.44 40.11
C GLY A 190 10.26 14.06 41.07
N GLY A 191 10.24 12.84 41.62
CA GLY A 191 9.32 12.45 42.70
C GLY A 191 7.94 11.92 42.27
N ALA A 192 7.60 12.01 40.98
CA ALA A 192 6.53 11.20 40.41
C ALA A 192 6.96 9.71 40.39
N GLN A 193 6.03 8.78 40.52
CA GLN A 193 6.32 7.35 40.35
C GLN A 193 5.28 6.75 39.43
N GLY A 194 5.76 6.05 38.39
CA GLY A 194 4.93 5.21 37.56
C GLY A 194 4.87 3.83 38.19
N TYR A 195 3.67 3.33 38.46
CA TYR A 195 3.46 2.00 39.03
C TYR A 195 2.41 1.24 38.23
N ASN A 196 2.38 -0.08 38.40
CA ASN A 196 1.55 -1.00 37.60
C ASN A 196 1.77 -0.82 36.10
N VAL A 197 3.02 -0.56 35.69
CA VAL A 197 3.36 -0.45 34.27
C VAL A 197 3.22 -1.82 33.63
N GLU A 198 2.38 -1.90 32.62
CA GLU A 198 2.17 -3.09 31.82
C GLU A 198 2.50 -2.79 30.36
N TRP A 199 3.28 -3.69 29.78
CA TRP A 199 3.55 -3.71 28.36
C TRP A 199 2.71 -4.79 27.72
N LYS A 200 1.95 -4.42 26.70
CA LYS A 200 1.12 -5.34 25.91
C LYS A 200 1.60 -5.27 24.47
N THR A 201 2.06 -6.40 23.96
CA THR A 201 2.44 -6.56 22.57
C THR A 201 1.35 -7.29 21.83
N TYR A 202 0.95 -6.76 20.68
CA TYR A 202 -0.03 -7.33 19.80
C TYR A 202 0.64 -7.69 18.47
N TYR A 203 0.50 -8.94 18.08
CA TYR A 203 0.96 -9.48 16.81
C TYR A 203 -0.26 -9.83 15.96
N LEU A 204 -0.30 -9.29 14.74
CA LEU A 204 -1.33 -9.61 13.76
C LEU A 204 -0.71 -10.30 12.56
N THR A 205 -1.18 -11.51 12.26
CA THR A 205 -0.81 -12.25 11.04
C THR A 205 -2.06 -12.56 10.22
N ILE A 206 -1.91 -12.65 8.89
CA ILE A 206 -2.97 -13.18 8.02
C ILE A 206 -2.86 -14.71 8.03
N LYS A 207 -3.98 -15.42 8.24
CA LYS A 207 -4.01 -16.89 8.28
C LYS A 207 -3.76 -17.53 6.92
N ASP A 208 -4.20 -16.87 5.86
CA ASP A 208 -3.98 -17.32 4.50
C ASP A 208 -2.50 -17.13 4.15
N GLN A 209 -1.75 -18.24 4.12
CA GLN A 209 -0.30 -18.22 3.88
C GLN A 209 0.08 -17.71 2.47
N SER A 210 -0.88 -17.68 1.54
CA SER A 210 -0.66 -17.05 0.23
C SER A 210 -0.64 -15.52 0.33
N PHE A 211 -1.16 -14.95 1.42
CA PHE A 211 -1.20 -13.52 1.67
C PHE A 211 -0.20 -13.12 2.74
N ARG A 212 0.39 -11.94 2.52
CA ARG A 212 1.28 -11.29 3.48
C ARG A 212 0.91 -9.84 3.60
N ILE A 213 1.23 -9.28 4.75
CA ILE A 213 0.94 -7.89 5.04
C ILE A 213 2.03 -7.02 4.42
N LYS A 214 1.63 -5.99 3.70
CA LYS A 214 2.53 -5.00 3.08
C LYS A 214 2.14 -3.62 3.60
N ASN A 215 2.68 -3.21 4.75
CA ASN A 215 2.12 -2.08 5.51
C ASN A 215 2.66 -0.69 5.24
N LYS A 216 1.71 0.23 5.47
CA LYS A 216 1.75 1.58 6.08
C LYS A 216 0.60 1.64 7.10
N ILE A 217 0.75 2.35 8.22
CA ILE A 217 -0.28 2.48 9.27
C ILE A 217 -0.66 3.94 9.52
N GLY A 218 -1.94 4.15 9.84
CA GLY A 218 -2.53 5.46 10.15
C GLY A 218 -2.12 6.04 11.50
N ASP A 219 -2.72 7.18 11.84
CA ASP A 219 -2.30 8.02 12.97
C ASP A 219 -2.31 7.26 14.31
N ILE A 220 -1.14 7.21 14.94
CA ILE A 220 -0.95 6.63 16.27
C ILE A 220 -1.48 7.64 17.28
N ASN A 221 -2.55 7.27 18.00
CA ASN A 221 -3.08 8.10 19.07
C ASN A 221 -2.23 7.97 20.34
N HIS A 222 -1.83 9.09 20.94
CA HIS A 222 -1.37 9.14 22.34
C HIS A 222 -2.56 9.47 23.24
N VAL A 223 -2.82 8.69 24.29
CA VAL A 223 -4.00 8.88 25.16
C VAL A 223 -3.59 9.09 26.62
N PHE A 224 -3.93 10.26 27.17
CA PHE A 224 -3.69 10.63 28.57
C PHE A 224 -4.98 11.09 29.24
N TYR A 225 -5.39 10.50 30.36
CA TYR A 225 -6.56 10.99 31.10
C TYR A 225 -6.66 10.41 32.53
N ARG A 226 -7.53 11.01 33.35
CA ARG A 226 -7.80 10.62 34.75
C ARG A 226 -8.94 9.60 34.83
N TYR A 227 -8.77 8.51 35.59
CA TYR A 227 -9.83 7.54 35.87
C TYR A 227 -10.00 7.34 37.38
N GLY A 228 -11.05 7.92 37.95
CA GLY A 228 -11.27 7.92 39.40
C GLY A 228 -10.22 8.74 40.17
N TRP A 229 -9.61 8.14 41.19
CA TRP A 229 -8.52 8.74 41.98
C TRP A 229 -7.13 8.52 41.36
N ASP A 230 -7.05 7.66 40.34
CA ASP A 230 -5.80 7.27 39.68
C ASP A 230 -5.57 8.05 38.37
N TRP A 231 -4.30 8.36 38.13
CA TRP A 231 -3.83 9.03 36.91
C TRP A 231 -3.26 7.99 35.95
N LYS A 232 -4.06 7.56 34.97
CA LYS A 232 -3.69 6.49 34.05
C LYS A 232 -3.09 7.06 32.77
N PHE A 233 -2.19 6.30 32.16
CA PHE A 233 -1.66 6.62 30.84
C PHE A 233 -1.76 5.40 29.91
N GLY A 234 -1.83 5.67 28.61
CA GLY A 234 -1.79 4.67 27.56
C GLY A 234 -1.06 5.19 26.33
N PHE A 235 0.02 4.52 25.94
CA PHE A 235 0.75 4.82 24.71
C PHE A 235 0.55 3.70 23.71
N PHE A 236 0.09 4.04 22.52
CA PHE A 236 0.19 3.15 21.38
C PHE A 236 1.49 3.43 20.64
N LEU A 237 2.15 2.38 20.18
CA LEU A 237 3.32 2.48 19.32
C LEU A 237 3.20 1.49 18.17
N ASP A 238 3.55 1.97 16.99
CA ASP A 238 3.55 1.18 15.76
C ASP A 238 4.97 0.71 15.43
N PHE A 239 5.13 -0.60 15.33
CA PHE A 239 6.34 -1.26 14.84
C PHE A 239 6.05 -2.18 13.66
N SER A 240 4.93 -1.98 12.98
CA SER A 240 4.48 -2.82 11.86
C SER A 240 5.36 -2.74 10.61
N GLY A 241 6.12 -1.66 10.45
CA GLY A 241 7.12 -1.50 9.40
C GLY A 241 8.51 -1.98 9.81
N ASP A 242 8.68 -2.45 11.05
CA ASP A 242 9.96 -2.94 11.55
C ASP A 242 10.27 -4.31 10.92
N LYS A 243 11.46 -4.42 10.32
CA LYS A 243 11.90 -5.63 9.60
C LYS A 243 12.80 -6.54 10.43
N ARG A 244 13.04 -6.20 11.70
CA ARG A 244 13.79 -7.06 12.62
C ARG A 244 13.04 -8.38 12.81
N THR A 245 13.78 -9.45 13.06
CA THR A 245 13.23 -10.77 13.42
C THR A 245 13.89 -11.28 14.69
N GLY A 246 13.16 -12.08 15.48
CA GLY A 246 13.64 -12.62 16.74
C GLY A 246 13.46 -11.67 17.93
N GLN A 247 14.15 -11.95 19.03
CA GLN A 247 14.02 -11.18 20.26
C GLN A 247 14.93 -9.95 20.25
N HIS A 248 14.36 -8.76 20.48
CA HIS A 248 15.05 -7.48 20.53
C HIS A 248 14.64 -6.69 21.76
N LEU A 249 15.61 -6.02 22.40
CA LEU A 249 15.33 -5.06 23.45
C LEU A 249 14.83 -3.75 22.82
N VAL A 250 13.62 -3.35 23.17
CA VAL A 250 13.02 -2.10 22.69
C VAL A 250 13.01 -1.07 23.82
N PRO A 251 13.88 -0.06 23.78
CA PRO A 251 13.80 1.08 24.67
C PRO A 251 12.72 2.06 24.20
N ILE A 252 11.87 2.53 25.11
CA ILE A 252 10.97 3.66 24.89
C ILE A 252 11.35 4.75 25.87
N ASP A 253 11.58 5.94 25.32
CA ASP A 253 11.65 7.18 26.05
C ASP A 253 10.41 8.02 25.76
N PHE A 254 9.68 8.43 26.80
CA PHE A 254 8.64 9.44 26.65
C PHE A 254 8.77 10.54 27.70
N SER A 255 8.36 11.74 27.31
CA SER A 255 8.36 12.93 28.16
C SER A 255 6.92 13.27 28.55
N LEU A 256 6.69 13.55 29.84
CA LEU A 256 5.42 14.04 30.33
C LEU A 256 5.56 15.49 30.78
N ARG A 257 4.49 16.26 30.61
CA ARG A 257 4.36 17.61 31.14
C ARG A 257 3.04 17.69 31.90
N THR A 258 3.06 18.15 33.15
CA THR A 258 1.84 18.35 33.94
C THR A 258 1.48 19.82 34.02
N ASP A 259 0.20 20.11 34.24
CA ASP A 259 -0.41 21.45 34.23
C ASP A 259 -0.06 22.26 35.49
N LYS A 260 0.13 21.59 36.63
CA LYS A 260 0.36 22.24 37.93
C LYS A 260 1.82 22.30 38.35
N VAL A 261 2.70 21.47 37.78
CA VAL A 261 4.14 21.58 38.03
C VAL A 261 4.92 21.27 36.75
N PHE A 262 5.71 22.22 36.27
CA PHE A 262 6.60 22.00 35.13
C PHE A 262 7.73 21.05 35.54
N PHE A 263 7.50 19.75 35.36
CA PHE A 263 8.54 18.75 35.39
C PHE A 263 8.67 18.15 34.00
N SER A 264 9.80 18.39 33.35
CA SER A 264 10.20 17.66 32.14
C SER A 264 11.17 16.56 32.57
N GLY A 265 10.69 15.32 32.55
CA GLY A 265 11.52 14.14 32.77
C GLY A 265 11.33 13.15 31.63
N LYS A 266 12.35 12.33 31.39
CA LYS A 266 12.26 11.20 30.46
C LYS A 266 11.94 9.93 31.24
N TYR A 267 10.93 9.21 30.80
CA TYR A 267 10.66 7.86 31.28
C TYR A 267 11.30 6.85 30.36
N HIS A 268 12.24 6.09 30.89
CA HIS A 268 12.91 5.03 30.15
C HIS A 268 12.30 3.68 30.56
N VAL A 269 11.74 2.98 29.59
CA VAL A 269 11.25 1.60 29.77
C VAL A 269 11.85 0.73 28.69
N GLN A 270 12.34 -0.44 29.08
CA GLN A 270 12.86 -1.42 28.13
C GLN A 270 12.11 -2.74 28.26
N HIS A 271 11.79 -3.34 27.12
CA HIS A 271 11.15 -4.65 27.06
C HIS A 271 11.72 -5.48 25.92
N ASN A 272 11.96 -6.76 26.16
CA ASN A 272 12.33 -7.70 25.11
C ASN A 272 11.08 -8.08 24.33
N VAL A 273 10.99 -7.62 23.08
CA VAL A 273 9.92 -7.96 22.15
C VAL A 273 10.43 -8.97 21.14
N PHE A 274 9.58 -9.92 20.76
CA PHE A 274 9.87 -10.83 19.66
C PHE A 274 9.22 -10.35 18.37
N PHE A 275 9.99 -10.02 17.33
CA PHE A 275 9.45 -9.65 16.03
C PHE A 275 9.34 -10.89 15.14
N TYR A 276 8.13 -11.16 14.63
CA TYR A 276 7.86 -12.25 13.69
C TYR A 276 7.89 -11.72 12.25
N GLU A 277 8.47 -12.50 11.33
CA GLU A 277 8.64 -12.10 9.92
C GLU A 277 7.30 -11.88 9.19
N ASP A 278 6.25 -12.58 9.63
CA ASP A 278 4.92 -12.58 9.03
C ASP A 278 3.87 -11.77 9.82
N ALA A 279 4.28 -11.04 10.86
CA ALA A 279 3.37 -10.32 11.74
C ALA A 279 3.58 -8.81 11.79
N MET A 280 2.48 -8.07 11.85
CA MET A 280 2.50 -6.67 12.28
C MET A 280 2.65 -6.62 13.79
N CYS A 281 3.51 -5.72 14.27
CA CYS A 281 3.80 -5.58 15.68
C CYS A 281 3.31 -4.23 16.21
N PHE A 282 2.47 -4.26 17.25
CA PHE A 282 1.97 -3.08 17.94
C PHE A 282 2.22 -3.18 19.43
N PHE A 283 2.54 -2.06 20.06
CA PHE A 283 2.65 -2.01 21.51
C PHE A 283 1.63 -1.08 22.11
N VAL A 284 1.14 -1.50 23.28
CA VAL A 284 0.42 -0.66 24.20
C VAL A 284 1.15 -0.67 25.54
N VAL A 285 1.58 0.50 25.98
CA VAL A 285 2.15 0.68 27.32
C VAL A 285 1.14 1.40 28.18
N THR A 286 0.70 0.76 29.26
CA THR A 286 -0.24 1.35 30.23
C THR A 286 0.38 1.42 31.61
N GLY A 287 -0.06 2.37 32.43
CA GLY A 287 0.32 2.40 33.84
C GLY A 287 -0.43 3.49 34.60
N VAL A 288 -0.03 3.67 35.86
CA VAL A 288 -0.61 4.64 36.78
C VAL A 288 0.48 5.54 37.35
N PHE A 289 0.17 6.82 37.56
CA PHE A 289 1.05 7.78 38.22
C PHE A 289 0.56 8.14 39.62
N THR A 290 1.52 8.35 40.52
CA THR A 290 1.27 8.85 41.89
C THR A 290 0.89 10.34 41.94
N VAL A 291 1.08 11.07 40.84
CA VAL A 291 0.81 12.51 40.75
C VAL A 291 -0.14 12.82 39.60
N PRO A 292 -0.88 13.95 39.68
CA PRO A 292 -1.64 14.47 38.57
C PRO A 292 -0.82 14.67 37.30
N ILE A 293 -1.26 14.06 36.21
CA ILE A 293 -0.79 14.38 34.85
C ILE A 293 -1.86 15.23 34.16
N GLY A 294 -1.47 16.36 33.60
CA GLY A 294 -2.39 17.20 32.83
C GLY A 294 -2.87 16.45 31.58
N GLN A 295 -4.13 16.64 31.19
CA GLN A 295 -4.60 16.22 29.86
C GLN A 295 -3.88 17.07 28.81
N TRP A 296 -2.80 16.54 28.22
CA TRP A 296 -2.25 17.09 26.98
C TRP A 296 -2.69 16.21 25.82
N THR A 297 -3.71 16.68 25.11
CA THR A 297 -3.98 16.30 23.72
C THR A 297 -2.85 16.87 22.86
N TYR A 298 -1.95 16.00 22.38
CA TYR A 298 -1.10 16.36 21.24
C TYR A 298 -2.03 16.44 20.02
N GLY A 299 -2.24 17.64 19.49
CA GLY A 299 -3.18 17.89 18.39
C GLY A 299 -4.58 18.27 18.87
N ASN A 300 -5.34 18.99 18.04
CA ASN A 300 -6.70 19.48 18.30
C ASN A 300 -7.77 18.37 18.43
N GLU A 301 -7.36 17.13 18.63
CA GLU A 301 -8.27 16.00 18.75
C GLU A 301 -8.59 15.82 20.22
N LYS A 302 -9.81 16.21 20.62
CA LYS A 302 -10.39 15.71 21.87
C LYS A 302 -10.14 14.22 21.90
N CYS A 303 -9.34 13.72 22.84
CA CYS A 303 -9.27 12.29 23.10
C CYS A 303 -10.71 11.88 23.44
N ASN A 304 -11.45 11.36 22.46
CA ASN A 304 -12.70 10.69 22.72
C ASN A 304 -12.37 9.63 23.76
N ASN A 305 -13.20 9.47 24.79
CA ASN A 305 -12.99 8.60 25.97
C ASN A 305 -12.83 7.09 25.64
N GLU A 306 -12.58 6.75 24.38
CA GLU A 306 -12.42 5.42 23.87
C GLU A 306 -10.91 5.13 23.80
N TRP A 307 -10.39 4.33 24.72
CA TRP A 307 -8.99 3.89 24.73
C TRP A 307 -8.69 2.97 23.54
N LYS A 308 -8.65 3.51 22.34
CA LYS A 308 -8.54 2.70 21.14
C LYS A 308 -7.68 3.34 20.07
N CYS A 309 -6.90 2.50 19.41
CA CYS A 309 -6.14 2.83 18.21
C CYS A 309 -6.79 2.12 17.03
N PHE A 310 -7.09 2.90 15.99
CA PHE A 310 -7.57 2.38 14.72
C PHE A 310 -6.38 1.98 13.88
N VAL A 311 -6.38 0.74 13.42
CA VAL A 311 -5.32 0.20 12.58
C VAL A 311 -5.92 -0.24 11.26
N THR A 312 -5.34 0.28 10.19
CA THR A 312 -5.58 -0.20 8.83
C THR A 312 -4.34 -0.95 8.38
N PHE A 313 -4.54 -2.14 7.81
CA PHE A 313 -3.48 -2.92 7.17
C PHE A 313 -3.84 -3.21 5.73
N TYR A 314 -2.81 -3.46 4.93
CA TYR A 314 -2.95 -3.85 3.53
C TYR A 314 -2.22 -5.16 3.27
N ASP A 315 -2.83 -6.04 2.49
CA ASP A 315 -2.11 -7.19 1.94
C ASP A 315 -1.21 -6.82 0.76
N GLN A 316 -0.48 -7.79 0.21
CA GLN A 316 0.42 -7.54 -0.92
C GLN A 316 -0.27 -7.05 -2.20
N TYR A 317 -1.59 -7.16 -2.28
CA TYR A 317 -2.43 -6.70 -3.39
C TYR A 317 -3.24 -5.44 -3.04
N GLY A 318 -3.03 -4.85 -1.86
CA GLY A 318 -3.68 -3.62 -1.44
C GLY A 318 -5.14 -3.80 -1.00
N ASN A 319 -5.58 -5.03 -0.73
CA ASN A 319 -6.85 -5.23 -0.03
C ASN A 319 -6.69 -4.79 1.42
N GLU A 320 -7.74 -4.17 1.93
CA GLU A 320 -7.72 -3.45 3.18
C GLU A 320 -8.40 -4.25 4.28
N GLY A 321 -7.78 -4.31 5.45
CA GLY A 321 -8.39 -4.76 6.68
C GLY A 321 -8.31 -3.68 7.75
N LYS A 322 -9.35 -3.55 8.56
CA LYS A 322 -9.42 -2.58 9.65
C LYS A 322 -9.70 -3.28 10.96
N PHE A 323 -8.98 -2.86 12.00
CA PHE A 323 -9.24 -3.31 13.35
C PHE A 323 -8.91 -2.21 14.34
N THR A 324 -9.30 -2.47 15.57
CA THR A 324 -9.18 -1.57 16.70
C THR A 324 -8.43 -2.30 17.79
N ILE A 325 -7.33 -1.73 18.27
CA ILE A 325 -6.64 -2.18 19.49
C ILE A 325 -7.12 -1.32 20.64
N ARG A 326 -7.53 -1.91 21.76
CA ARG A 326 -7.86 -1.17 22.99
C ARG A 326 -6.80 -1.32 24.07
N CYS A 327 -6.71 -0.33 24.95
CA CYS A 327 -5.78 -0.39 26.09
C CYS A 327 -6.28 -1.25 27.25
N ASP A 328 -7.60 -1.41 27.37
CA ASP A 328 -8.29 -2.18 28.40
C ASP A 328 -8.38 -3.69 28.09
N ASP A 329 -7.46 -4.18 27.27
CA ASP A 329 -7.36 -5.58 26.83
C ASP A 329 -8.35 -6.04 25.76
N GLY A 330 -9.16 -5.13 25.21
CA GLY A 330 -10.02 -5.42 24.07
C GLY A 330 -9.35 -5.27 22.70
N TRP A 331 -9.83 -6.01 21.71
CA TRP A 331 -9.63 -5.68 20.29
C TRP A 331 -10.87 -6.04 19.49
N GLU A 332 -11.17 -5.24 18.47
CA GLU A 332 -12.36 -5.41 17.64
C GLU A 332 -12.01 -5.22 16.17
N PHE A 333 -12.51 -6.12 15.32
CA PHE A 333 -12.41 -5.97 13.88
C PHE A 333 -13.55 -5.06 13.43
N LEU A 334 -13.27 -4.16 12.48
CA LEU A 334 -14.23 -3.15 12.02
C LEU A 334 -14.90 -3.54 10.69
#